data_AF-X1D5E3-F1
#
_entry.id   AF-X1D5E3-F1
#
_cell.length_a   1.000
_cell.length_b   1.000
_cell.length_c   1.000
_cell.angle_alpha   90.00
_cell.angle_beta   90.00
_cell.angle_gamma   90.00
#
_symmetry.space_group_name_H-M   'P 1'
#
loop_
_entity.id
_entity.type
_entity.pdbx_description
1 polymer ?
#
loop_
_entity_poly.entity_id
_entity_poly.type
_entity_poly.pdbx_seq_one_letter_code
_entity_poly.pdbx_strand_id
1 'polypeptide(L)'
;MAKTKRKKIISVPKKVLTLKEQHIVELAKIAWSRTQKEFFFPPLDMPNFIFDYSNLEGFYIDPQDKWKITMNLVNTPIFIEDQDYINYFYAISLHEVSHYQIIPYDGLINANLLKAAMKQVNENFAPIVVNVFADLIIDAKLYNKNPDLIYWEITKTFANLLDKGKNNLSEFSKFLFRSYEKLLDISIADNGFFASVENVASRVVNVVKKNFEDETLWE
;
A
#
# COMPACT_ATOMS: atom_id res chain seq x y z
N MET A 1 -25.94 36.05 20.83
CA MET A 1 -24.51 35.71 20.75
C MET A 1 -24.22 34.52 21.67
N ALA A 2 -24.25 33.30 21.13
CA ALA A 2 -23.98 32.09 21.90
C ALA A 2 -22.47 31.81 21.91
N LYS A 3 -21.86 31.77 23.10
CA LYS A 3 -20.45 31.45 23.30
C LYS A 3 -20.20 29.97 22.98
N THR A 4 -19.60 29.68 21.84
CA THR A 4 -19.12 28.35 21.48
C THR A 4 -18.00 27.95 22.45
N LYS A 5 -18.29 27.00 23.35
CA LYS A 5 -17.28 26.38 24.22
C LYS A 5 -16.26 25.68 23.33
N ARG A 6 -15.03 26.20 23.25
CA ARG A 6 -13.88 25.46 22.70
C ARG A 6 -13.77 24.14 23.46
N LYS A 7 -14.03 23.01 22.80
CA LYS A 7 -13.71 21.69 23.33
C LYS A 7 -12.22 21.70 23.65
N LYS A 8 -11.86 21.59 24.94
CA LYS A 8 -10.49 21.31 25.35
C LYS A 8 -10.09 20.01 24.68
N ILE A 9 -9.11 20.07 23.80
CA ILE A 9 -8.41 18.89 23.31
C ILE A 9 -7.73 18.30 24.55
N ILE A 10 -8.33 17.24 25.10
CA ILE A 10 -7.72 16.48 26.18
C ILE A 10 -6.52 15.80 25.51
N SER A 11 -5.31 16.22 25.86
CA SER A 11 -4.09 15.54 25.43
C SER A 11 -4.15 14.13 25.99
N VAL A 12 -4.47 13.15 25.15
CA VAL A 12 -4.41 11.74 25.52
C VAL A 12 -2.97 11.46 25.95
N PRO A 13 -2.74 10.92 27.17
CA PRO A 13 -1.39 10.62 27.62
C PRO A 13 -0.71 9.70 26.62
N LYS A 14 0.49 10.05 26.17
CA LYS A 14 1.28 9.22 25.25
C LYS A 14 1.45 7.84 25.89
N LYS A 15 0.85 6.81 25.27
CA LYS A 15 1.03 5.42 25.67
C LYS A 15 2.54 5.12 25.70
N VAL A 16 3.03 4.61 26.82
CA VAL A 16 4.42 4.17 26.92
C VAL A 16 4.55 2.88 26.12
N LEU A 17 5.41 2.90 25.09
CA LEU A 17 5.67 1.73 24.26
C LEU A 17 6.43 0.67 25.06
N THR A 18 6.04 -0.59 24.89
CA THR A 18 6.78 -1.76 25.35
C THR A 18 8.14 -1.88 24.64
N LEU A 19 9.08 -2.64 25.20
CA LEU A 19 10.38 -2.88 24.56
C LEU A 19 10.23 -3.49 23.16
N LYS A 20 9.25 -4.38 22.97
CA LYS A 20 8.97 -4.97 21.65
C LYS A 20 8.45 -3.93 20.65
N GLU A 21 7.50 -3.10 21.07
CA GLU A 21 6.98 -2.00 20.23
C GLU A 21 8.10 -1.01 19.86
N GLN A 22 8.99 -0.69 20.81
CA GLN A 22 10.16 0.17 20.55
C GLN A 22 11.11 -0.44 19.52
N HIS A 23 11.41 -1.74 19.65
CA HIS A 23 12.26 -2.46 18.67
C HIS A 23 11.67 -2.39 17.26
N ILE A 24 10.37 -2.65 17.11
CA ILE A 24 9.68 -2.57 15.82
C ILE A 24 9.74 -1.15 15.24
N VAL A 25 9.61 -0.11 16.08
CA VAL A 25 9.76 1.29 15.63
C VAL A 25 11.16 1.56 15.11
N GLU A 26 12.21 1.05 15.75
CA GLU A 26 13.58 1.21 15.24
C GLU A 26 13.78 0.53 13.89
N LEU A 27 13.24 -0.68 13.69
CA LEU A 27 13.26 -1.36 12.40
C LEU A 27 12.51 -0.58 11.32
N ALA A 28 11.35 0.00 11.65
CA ALA A 28 10.58 0.85 10.74
C ALA A 28 11.33 2.14 10.36
N LYS A 29 12.07 2.76 11.28
CA LYS A 29 12.93 3.92 10.98
C LYS A 29 14.08 3.58 10.03
N ILE A 30 14.68 2.39 10.19
CA ILE A 30 15.72 1.90 9.27
C ILE A 30 15.13 1.75 7.88
N ALA A 31 13.95 1.14 7.76
CA ALA A 31 13.25 0.98 6.49
C ALA A 31 12.89 2.33 5.85
N TRP A 32 12.34 3.28 6.62
CA TRP A 32 12.04 4.63 6.14
C TRP A 32 13.28 5.35 5.60
N SER A 33 14.42 5.18 6.30
CA SER A 33 15.69 5.75 5.86
C SER A 33 16.17 5.15 4.53
N ARG A 34 15.76 3.93 4.17
CA ARG A 34 16.00 3.35 2.84
C ARG A 34 15.05 3.96 1.81
N THR A 35 13.76 4.07 2.11
CA THR A 35 12.76 4.74 1.26
C THR A 35 13.16 6.17 0.88
N GLN A 36 13.65 6.96 1.84
CA GLN A 36 14.10 8.33 1.59
C GLN A 36 15.31 8.42 0.64
N LYS A 37 16.14 7.38 0.55
CA LYS A 37 17.27 7.36 -0.40
C LYS A 37 16.80 7.18 -1.84
N GLU A 38 15.71 6.44 -2.03
CA GLU A 38 15.07 6.26 -3.34
C GLU A 38 14.31 7.52 -3.77
N PHE A 39 13.68 8.19 -2.81
CA PHE A 39 12.85 9.37 -3.02
C PHE A 39 13.54 10.62 -2.47
N PHE A 40 14.61 11.05 -3.15
CA PHE A 40 15.47 12.13 -2.70
C PHE A 40 14.81 13.52 -2.72
N PHE A 41 13.74 13.73 -3.50
CA PHE A 41 13.09 15.04 -3.62
C PHE A 41 11.58 14.96 -3.92
N PRO A 42 10.73 15.74 -3.22
CA PRO A 42 11.07 16.44 -1.98
C PRO A 42 11.31 15.43 -0.84
N PRO A 43 12.26 15.68 0.07
CA PRO A 43 12.44 14.82 1.23
C PRO A 43 11.16 14.83 2.07
N LEU A 44 10.68 13.65 2.45
CA LEU A 44 9.51 13.53 3.33
C LEU A 44 9.97 13.43 4.78
N ASP A 45 9.24 14.11 5.66
CA ASP A 45 9.52 14.05 7.09
C ASP A 45 9.41 12.62 7.63
N MET A 46 10.19 12.32 8.68
CA MET A 46 10.09 11.04 9.39
C MET A 46 8.65 10.81 9.89
N PRO A 47 8.00 9.69 9.55
CA PRO A 47 6.63 9.41 9.94
C PRO A 47 6.42 9.46 11.45
N ASN A 48 5.18 9.71 11.86
CA ASN A 48 4.75 9.41 13.21
C ASN A 48 4.49 7.90 13.31
N PHE A 49 5.30 7.19 14.09
CA PHE A 49 5.11 5.75 14.31
C PHE A 49 4.24 5.52 15.54
N ILE A 50 3.12 4.82 15.37
CA ILE A 50 2.14 4.60 16.42
C ILE A 50 1.74 3.13 16.53
N PHE A 51 1.14 2.80 17.67
CA PHE A 51 0.41 1.54 17.88
C PHE A 51 -1.00 1.90 18.34
N ASP A 52 -1.85 2.26 17.37
CA ASP A 52 -3.25 2.54 17.60
C ASP A 52 -4.07 1.29 17.28
N TYR A 53 -4.68 0.69 18.29
CA TYR A 53 -5.51 -0.51 18.15
C TYR A 53 -6.97 -0.17 17.80
N SER A 54 -7.33 1.12 17.77
CA SER A 54 -8.69 1.59 17.43
C SER A 54 -8.85 1.90 15.94
N ASN A 55 -7.76 2.18 15.23
CA ASN A 55 -7.71 2.32 13.78
C ASN A 55 -6.79 1.23 13.21
N LEU A 56 -7.20 0.56 12.13
CA LEU A 56 -6.43 -0.52 11.51
C LEU A 56 -5.64 -0.07 10.27
N GLU A 57 -5.82 1.17 9.83
CA GLU A 57 -5.10 1.74 8.70
C GLU A 57 -3.60 1.83 9.02
N GLY A 58 -2.78 1.18 8.18
CA GLY A 58 -1.34 1.01 8.41
C GLY A 58 -0.51 2.23 8.02
N PHE A 59 -0.93 2.97 7.00
CA PHE A 59 -0.23 4.15 6.49
C PHE A 59 -1.25 5.20 6.07
N TYR A 60 -1.14 6.42 6.61
CA TYR A 60 -2.06 7.51 6.30
C TYR A 60 -1.45 8.87 6.59
N ILE A 61 -2.06 9.93 6.05
CA ILE A 61 -1.73 11.30 6.42
C ILE A 61 -2.67 11.75 7.53
N ASP A 62 -2.14 12.18 8.67
CA ASP A 62 -2.94 12.67 9.80
C ASP A 62 -3.12 14.21 9.71
N PRO A 63 -4.33 14.71 9.41
CA PRO A 63 -4.59 16.15 9.40
C PRO A 63 -4.46 16.79 10.78
N GLN A 64 -4.62 16.02 11.86
CA GLN A 64 -4.51 16.50 13.24
C GLN A 64 -3.05 16.65 13.66
N ASP A 65 -2.14 15.85 13.12
CA ASP A 65 -0.69 15.98 13.30
C ASP A 65 -0.04 16.70 12.10
N LYS A 66 -0.60 17.85 11.72
CA LYS A 66 -0.04 18.76 10.70
C LYS A 66 0.17 18.12 9.32
N TRP A 67 -0.73 17.23 8.89
CA TRP A 67 -0.63 16.53 7.60
C TRP A 67 0.63 15.67 7.49
N LYS A 68 1.07 15.12 8.62
CA LYS A 68 2.23 14.26 8.68
C LYS A 68 1.85 12.83 8.34
N ILE A 69 2.74 12.15 7.62
CA ILE A 69 2.64 10.70 7.40
C ILE A 69 2.69 10.00 8.76
N THR A 70 1.73 9.10 8.98
CA THR A 70 1.62 8.26 10.16
C THR A 70 1.63 6.80 9.75
N MET A 71 2.52 6.03 10.38
CA MET A 71 2.61 4.59 10.21
C MET A 71 2.11 3.90 11.48
N ASN A 72 0.98 3.22 11.36
CA ASN A 72 0.43 2.41 12.44
C ASN A 72 0.97 0.99 12.36
N LEU A 73 1.80 0.65 13.34
CA LEU A 73 2.56 -0.60 13.35
C LEU A 73 1.79 -1.75 14.03
N VAL A 74 0.52 -1.52 14.41
CA VAL A 74 -0.30 -2.49 15.13
C VAL A 74 -0.52 -3.80 14.37
N ASN A 75 -0.64 -3.71 13.03
CA ASN A 75 -0.94 -4.85 12.15
C ASN A 75 0.32 -5.46 11.51
N THR A 76 1.51 -5.06 11.99
CA THR A 76 2.78 -5.62 11.51
C THR A 76 2.76 -7.14 11.68
N PRO A 77 3.02 -7.93 10.62
CA PRO A 77 3.15 -9.37 10.74
C PRO A 77 4.25 -9.76 11.73
N ILE A 78 4.10 -10.92 12.36
CA ILE A 78 5.13 -11.42 13.27
C ILE A 78 6.19 -12.12 12.45
N PHE A 79 7.38 -11.51 12.37
CA PHE A 79 8.57 -12.12 11.80
C PHE A 79 9.53 -12.57 12.90
N ILE A 80 10.37 -13.56 12.57
CA ILE A 80 11.45 -14.06 13.42
C ILE A 80 12.68 -13.18 13.26
N GLU A 81 13.01 -12.82 12.01
CA GLU A 81 14.21 -12.08 11.67
C GLU A 81 13.93 -10.58 11.54
N ASP A 82 14.81 -9.74 12.09
CA ASP A 82 14.72 -8.27 11.99
C ASP A 82 14.73 -7.79 10.52
N GLN A 83 15.44 -8.50 9.64
CA GLN A 83 15.51 -8.14 8.23
C GLN A 83 14.15 -8.27 7.52
N ASP A 84 13.30 -9.21 7.93
CA ASP A 84 11.95 -9.36 7.36
C ASP A 84 11.06 -8.18 7.78
N TYR A 85 11.17 -7.67 9.01
CA TYR A 85 10.49 -6.43 9.41
C TYR A 85 10.97 -5.24 8.57
N ILE A 86 12.29 -5.11 8.37
CA ILE A 86 12.85 -4.02 7.56
C ILE A 86 12.35 -4.13 6.11
N ASN A 87 12.34 -5.33 5.52
CA ASN A 87 11.83 -5.54 4.17
C ASN A 87 10.34 -5.20 4.06
N TYR A 88 9.53 -5.64 5.03
CA TYR A 88 8.10 -5.33 5.09
C TYR A 88 7.84 -3.83 5.12
N PHE A 89 8.46 -3.12 6.06
CA PHE A 89 8.29 -1.67 6.18
C PHE A 89 8.87 -0.93 4.98
N TYR A 90 9.96 -1.44 4.38
CA TYR A 90 10.58 -0.80 3.23
C TYR A 90 9.70 -0.92 1.99
N ALA A 91 9.16 -2.11 1.71
CA ALA A 91 8.26 -2.35 0.60
C ALA A 91 6.98 -1.52 0.70
N ILE A 92 6.32 -1.51 1.88
CA ILE A 92 5.12 -0.68 2.10
C ILE A 92 5.44 0.80 1.97
N SER A 93 6.52 1.27 2.60
CA SER A 93 6.88 2.69 2.51
C SER A 93 7.20 3.10 1.07
N LEU A 94 7.82 2.23 0.27
CA LEU A 94 8.04 2.49 -1.15
C LEU A 94 6.72 2.59 -1.92
N HIS A 95 5.80 1.65 -1.71
CA HIS A 95 4.49 1.62 -2.33
C HIS A 95 3.70 2.90 -2.02
N GLU A 96 3.55 3.22 -0.74
CA GLU A 96 2.76 4.37 -0.28
C GLU A 96 3.36 5.71 -0.72
N VAL A 97 4.69 5.85 -0.69
CA VAL A 97 5.34 7.07 -1.18
C VAL A 97 5.21 7.20 -2.71
N SER A 98 5.16 6.09 -3.44
CA SER A 98 5.02 6.08 -4.90
C SER A 98 3.66 6.58 -5.37
N HIS A 99 2.60 6.44 -4.57
CA HIS A 99 1.30 7.08 -4.82
C HIS A 99 1.38 8.61 -4.88
N TYR A 100 2.46 9.23 -4.41
CA TYR A 100 2.67 10.68 -4.56
C TYR A 100 3.53 11.06 -5.75
N GLN A 101 4.25 10.11 -6.35
CA GLN A 101 5.28 10.40 -7.36
C GLN A 101 5.00 9.82 -8.74
N ILE A 102 4.44 8.60 -8.82
CA ILE A 102 4.29 7.85 -10.07
C ILE A 102 2.91 8.12 -10.67
N ILE A 103 1.88 8.01 -9.84
CA ILE A 103 0.53 8.48 -10.16
C ILE A 103 0.25 9.51 -9.09
N PRO A 104 0.75 10.76 -9.24
CA PRO A 104 0.52 11.75 -8.22
C PRO A 104 -0.98 11.85 -8.02
N TYR A 105 -1.46 11.44 -6.84
CA TYR A 105 -2.79 11.75 -6.35
C TYR A 105 -2.89 13.26 -6.07
N ASP A 106 -2.52 14.10 -7.05
CA ASP A 106 -3.06 15.43 -7.08
C ASP A 106 -4.59 15.31 -7.25
N GLY A 107 -5.31 16.26 -6.68
CA GLY A 107 -6.77 16.17 -6.64
C GLY A 107 -7.40 16.13 -8.03
N LEU A 108 -6.68 16.52 -9.08
CA LEU A 108 -7.17 16.57 -10.46
C LEU A 108 -7.09 15.19 -11.13
N ILE A 109 -5.92 14.55 -11.12
CA ILE A 109 -5.70 13.22 -11.70
C ILE A 109 -6.61 12.20 -11.03
N ASN A 110 -6.67 12.20 -9.69
CA ASN A 110 -7.56 11.30 -8.97
C ASN A 110 -9.04 11.53 -9.34
N ALA A 111 -9.48 12.80 -9.47
CA ALA A 111 -10.84 13.11 -9.90
C ALA A 111 -11.12 12.65 -11.34
N ASN A 112 -10.15 12.77 -12.25
CA ASN A 112 -10.28 12.31 -13.63
C ASN A 112 -10.37 10.79 -13.72
N LEU A 113 -9.53 10.06 -12.98
CA LEU A 113 -9.57 8.61 -12.87
C LEU A 113 -10.90 8.12 -12.27
N LEU A 114 -11.35 8.72 -11.17
CA LEU A 114 -12.64 8.40 -10.55
C LEU A 114 -13.80 8.67 -11.51
N LYS A 115 -13.81 9.82 -12.19
CA LYS A 115 -14.84 10.16 -13.19
C LYS A 115 -14.84 9.17 -14.36
N ALA A 116 -13.68 8.68 -14.78
CA ALA A 116 -13.58 7.66 -15.82
C ALA A 116 -14.13 6.31 -15.34
N ALA A 117 -13.75 5.87 -14.14
CA ALA A 117 -14.25 4.63 -13.54
C ALA A 117 -15.77 4.66 -13.33
N MET A 118 -16.32 5.79 -12.86
CA MET A 118 -17.76 5.99 -12.65
C MET A 118 -18.61 5.89 -13.92
N LYS A 119 -18.01 5.94 -15.12
CA LYS A 119 -18.72 5.65 -16.38
C LYS A 119 -19.03 4.16 -16.56
N GLN A 120 -18.30 3.28 -15.85
CA GLN A 120 -18.37 1.82 -16.00
C GLN A 120 -18.88 1.13 -14.74
N VAL A 121 -18.62 1.72 -13.56
CA VAL A 121 -19.05 1.18 -12.27
C VAL A 121 -19.74 2.28 -11.45
N ASN A 122 -20.47 1.88 -10.41
CA ASN A 122 -21.07 2.86 -9.50
C ASN A 122 -20.00 3.57 -8.65
N GLU A 123 -20.41 4.65 -7.98
CA GLU A 123 -19.55 5.49 -7.14
C GLU A 123 -18.86 4.73 -5.99
N ASN A 124 -19.46 3.64 -5.49
CA ASN A 124 -18.88 2.84 -4.40
C ASN A 124 -17.73 1.94 -4.87
N PHE A 125 -17.77 1.50 -6.13
CA PHE A 125 -16.71 0.63 -6.70
C PHE A 125 -15.65 1.42 -7.46
N ALA A 126 -15.92 2.66 -7.88
CA ALA A 126 -14.96 3.48 -8.62
C ALA A 126 -13.62 3.65 -7.87
N PRO A 127 -13.56 3.96 -6.56
CA PRO A 127 -12.31 4.05 -5.82
C PRO A 127 -11.50 2.74 -5.83
N ILE A 128 -12.19 1.59 -5.74
CA ILE A 128 -11.52 0.28 -5.76
C ILE A 128 -10.86 0.05 -7.13
N VAL A 129 -11.54 0.38 -8.22
CA VAL A 129 -10.99 0.25 -9.57
C VAL A 129 -9.75 1.14 -9.76
N VAL A 130 -9.82 2.39 -9.29
CA VAL A 130 -8.71 3.35 -9.38
C VAL A 130 -7.52 2.86 -8.56
N ASN A 131 -7.73 2.40 -7.33
CA ASN A 131 -6.65 1.88 -6.49
C ASN A 131 -5.97 0.66 -7.14
N VAL A 132 -6.74 -0.33 -7.59
CA VAL A 132 -6.17 -1.52 -8.25
C VAL A 132 -5.35 -1.14 -9.48
N PHE A 133 -5.84 -0.18 -10.28
CA PHE A 133 -5.11 0.31 -11.43
C PHE A 133 -3.79 0.98 -11.01
N ALA A 134 -3.83 1.85 -10.01
CA ALA A 134 -2.67 2.58 -9.53
C ALA A 134 -1.60 1.65 -8.93
N ASP A 135 -2.04 0.71 -8.08
CA ASP A 135 -1.16 -0.25 -7.40
C ASP A 135 -0.42 -1.13 -8.41
N LEU A 136 -1.11 -1.65 -9.43
CA LEU A 136 -0.48 -2.44 -10.49
C LEU A 136 0.63 -1.66 -11.21
N ILE A 137 0.41 -0.38 -11.49
CA ILE A 137 1.42 0.45 -12.15
C ILE A 137 2.60 0.71 -11.23
N ILE A 138 2.33 1.14 -10.00
CA ILE A 138 3.33 1.46 -8.99
C ILE A 138 4.21 0.26 -8.71
N ASP A 139 3.61 -0.88 -8.40
CA ASP A 139 4.36 -2.08 -8.03
C ASP A 139 5.16 -2.64 -9.20
N ALA A 140 4.68 -2.50 -10.44
CA ALA A 140 5.48 -2.85 -11.61
C ALA A 140 6.70 -1.92 -11.78
N LYS A 141 6.55 -0.61 -11.58
CA LYS A 141 7.69 0.32 -11.60
C LYS A 141 8.66 0.04 -10.44
N LEU A 142 8.14 -0.29 -9.25
CA LEU A 142 8.95 -0.65 -8.09
C LEU A 142 9.68 -1.98 -8.28
N TYR A 143 9.02 -2.99 -8.86
CA TYR A 143 9.62 -4.29 -9.16
C TYR A 143 10.80 -4.16 -10.12
N ASN A 144 10.68 -3.31 -11.15
CA ASN A 144 11.78 -3.05 -12.07
C ASN A 144 13.03 -2.49 -11.37
N LYS A 145 12.87 -1.76 -10.27
CA LYS A 145 13.98 -1.19 -9.48
C LYS A 145 14.45 -2.10 -8.34
N ASN A 146 13.52 -2.80 -7.69
CA ASN A 146 13.74 -3.59 -6.47
C ASN A 146 13.09 -4.99 -6.60
N PRO A 147 13.50 -5.83 -7.57
CA PRO A 147 12.79 -7.05 -7.91
C PRO A 147 12.70 -8.04 -6.75
N ASP A 148 13.81 -8.25 -6.04
CA ASP A 148 13.88 -9.18 -4.91
C ASP A 148 12.96 -8.76 -3.76
N LEU A 149 12.91 -7.46 -3.46
CA LEU A 149 12.09 -6.92 -2.37
C LEU A 149 10.60 -7.06 -2.67
N ILE A 150 10.18 -6.67 -3.88
CA ILE A 150 8.77 -6.70 -4.27
C ILE A 150 8.30 -8.15 -4.46
N TYR A 151 9.14 -9.03 -5.03
CA TYR A 151 8.85 -10.46 -5.07
C TYR A 151 8.69 -11.05 -3.67
N TRP A 152 9.60 -10.73 -2.74
CA TRP A 152 9.52 -11.17 -1.36
C TRP A 152 8.25 -10.66 -0.68
N GLU A 153 7.87 -9.39 -0.86
CA GLU A 153 6.67 -8.81 -0.24
C GLU A 153 5.41 -9.53 -0.73
N ILE A 154 5.24 -9.64 -2.06
CA ILE A 154 4.04 -10.22 -2.67
C ILE A 154 3.88 -11.69 -2.23
N THR A 155 4.97 -12.46 -2.23
CA THR A 155 4.94 -13.87 -1.84
C THR A 155 4.66 -14.06 -0.35
N LYS A 156 5.23 -13.20 0.52
CA LYS A 156 4.94 -13.22 1.95
C LYS A 156 3.49 -12.80 2.25
N THR A 157 2.99 -11.78 1.56
CA THR A 157 1.60 -11.32 1.71
C THR A 157 0.61 -12.38 1.23
N PHE A 158 0.90 -13.05 0.11
CA PHE A 158 0.12 -14.21 -0.35
C PHE A 158 0.08 -15.33 0.70
N ALA A 159 1.24 -15.77 1.20
CA ALA A 159 1.32 -16.83 2.20
C ALA A 159 0.55 -16.48 3.49
N ASN A 160 0.70 -15.24 3.97
CA ASN A 160 0.00 -14.76 5.17
C ASN A 160 -1.51 -14.71 4.99
N LEU A 161 -2.01 -14.28 3.82
CA LEU A 161 -3.44 -14.27 3.54
C LEU A 161 -4.00 -15.68 3.36
N LEU A 162 -3.25 -16.56 2.72
CA LEU A 162 -3.64 -17.96 2.52
C LEU A 162 -3.78 -18.69 3.86
N ASP A 163 -2.83 -18.50 4.77
CA ASP A 163 -2.87 -19.06 6.13
C ASP A 163 -4.08 -18.53 6.93
N LYS A 164 -4.25 -17.20 6.98
CA LYS A 164 -5.42 -16.56 7.64
C LYS A 164 -6.75 -17.04 7.05
N GLY A 165 -6.79 -17.29 5.75
CA GLY A 165 -7.95 -17.80 5.02
C GLY A 165 -8.16 -19.32 5.12
N LYS A 166 -7.34 -20.04 5.90
CA LYS A 166 -7.34 -21.51 5.99
C LYS A 166 -7.25 -22.19 4.62
N ASN A 167 -6.26 -21.75 3.82
CA ASN A 167 -6.03 -22.19 2.44
C ASN A 167 -7.14 -21.82 1.45
N ASN A 168 -7.92 -20.78 1.76
CA ASN A 168 -8.90 -20.23 0.83
C ASN A 168 -8.78 -18.72 0.73
N LEU A 169 -8.68 -18.21 -0.49
CA LEU A 169 -8.65 -16.78 -0.80
C LEU A 169 -9.95 -16.37 -1.48
N SER A 170 -10.38 -15.13 -1.25
CA SER A 170 -11.48 -14.54 -2.00
C SER A 170 -11.15 -14.48 -3.49
N GLU A 171 -12.17 -14.50 -4.36
CA GLU A 171 -11.96 -14.35 -5.80
C GLU A 171 -11.26 -13.03 -6.16
N PHE A 172 -11.52 -11.96 -5.40
CA PHE A 172 -10.83 -10.68 -5.60
C PHE A 172 -9.34 -10.78 -5.25
N SER A 173 -8.99 -11.40 -4.12
CA SER A 173 -7.59 -11.63 -3.75
C SER A 173 -6.87 -12.51 -4.79
N LYS A 174 -7.52 -13.57 -5.28
CA LYS A 174 -6.99 -14.41 -6.36
C LYS A 174 -6.73 -13.59 -7.63
N PHE A 175 -7.68 -12.74 -8.00
CA PHE A 175 -7.54 -11.85 -9.15
C PHE A 175 -6.34 -10.91 -9.01
N LEU A 176 -6.13 -10.31 -7.83
CA LEU A 176 -4.99 -9.44 -7.56
C LEU A 176 -3.66 -10.18 -7.72
N PHE A 177 -3.47 -11.30 -7.00
CA PHE A 177 -2.22 -12.06 -7.08
C PHE A 177 -1.97 -12.60 -8.48
N ARG A 178 -3.01 -13.05 -9.20
CA ARG A 178 -2.84 -13.49 -10.58
C ARG A 178 -2.47 -12.36 -11.53
N SER A 179 -3.00 -11.16 -11.29
CA SER A 179 -2.62 -9.96 -12.04
C SER A 179 -1.14 -9.65 -11.81
N TYR A 180 -0.65 -9.72 -10.57
CA TYR A 180 0.76 -9.54 -10.26
C TYR A 180 1.67 -10.60 -10.89
N GLU A 181 1.33 -11.90 -10.80
CA GLU A 181 2.12 -12.97 -11.45
C GLU A 181 2.36 -12.67 -12.93
N LYS A 182 1.29 -12.28 -13.63
CA LYS A 182 1.34 -11.99 -15.06
C LYS A 182 2.00 -10.67 -15.39
N LEU A 183 1.81 -9.67 -14.55
CA LEU A 183 2.36 -8.35 -14.77
C LEU A 183 3.88 -8.37 -14.62
N LEU A 184 4.35 -8.97 -13.53
CA LEU A 184 5.75 -9.01 -13.10
C LEU A 184 6.54 -10.22 -13.63
N ASP A 185 5.85 -11.16 -14.28
CA ASP A 185 6.43 -12.43 -14.76
C ASP A 185 7.08 -13.26 -13.64
N ILE A 186 6.33 -13.44 -12.55
CA ILE A 186 6.74 -14.19 -11.36
C ILE A 186 5.78 -15.34 -11.07
N SER A 187 6.25 -16.33 -10.30
CA SER A 187 5.42 -17.44 -9.80
C SER A 187 5.12 -17.22 -8.31
N ILE A 188 3.84 -17.11 -7.97
CA ILE A 188 3.36 -16.94 -6.58
C ILE A 188 2.70 -18.23 -6.09
N ALA A 189 1.89 -18.89 -6.91
CA ALA A 189 1.18 -20.11 -6.54
C ALA A 189 1.28 -21.20 -7.62
N ASP A 190 0.87 -22.41 -7.26
CA ASP A 190 0.84 -23.55 -8.17
C ASP A 190 -0.14 -23.38 -9.32
N ASN A 191 0.16 -24.06 -10.43
CA ASN A 191 -0.67 -24.06 -11.63
C ASN A 191 -2.12 -24.46 -11.31
N GLY A 192 -3.05 -23.59 -11.70
CA GLY A 192 -4.50 -23.82 -11.55
C GLY A 192 -5.12 -23.17 -10.31
N PHE A 193 -4.33 -22.70 -9.34
CA PHE A 193 -4.87 -22.01 -8.14
C PHE A 193 -5.70 -20.76 -8.52
N PHE A 194 -5.31 -20.07 -9.59
CA PHE A 194 -5.97 -18.87 -10.10
C PHE A 194 -6.90 -19.11 -11.31
N ALA A 195 -7.27 -20.36 -11.59
CA ALA A 195 -8.03 -20.70 -12.81
C ALA A 195 -9.37 -19.92 -12.95
N SER A 196 -10.04 -19.63 -11.84
CA SER A 196 -11.32 -18.91 -11.84
C SER A 196 -11.23 -17.44 -12.29
N VAL A 197 -10.04 -16.83 -12.17
CA VAL A 197 -9.80 -15.41 -12.46
C VAL A 197 -8.87 -15.17 -13.65
N GLU A 198 -8.33 -16.23 -14.25
CA GLU A 198 -7.31 -16.20 -15.30
C GLU A 198 -7.65 -15.23 -16.46
N ASN A 199 -8.89 -15.32 -16.97
CA ASN A 199 -9.32 -14.52 -18.11
C ASN A 199 -9.35 -13.03 -17.76
N VAL A 200 -9.94 -12.68 -16.61
CA VAL A 200 -10.06 -11.29 -16.17
C VAL A 200 -8.68 -10.70 -15.88
N ALA A 201 -7.82 -11.42 -15.15
CA ALA A 201 -6.45 -10.99 -14.87
C ALA A 201 -5.65 -10.76 -16.16
N SER A 202 -5.74 -11.69 -17.14
CA SER A 202 -5.06 -11.53 -18.43
C SER A 202 -5.51 -10.29 -19.19
N ARG A 203 -6.82 -10.02 -19.22
CA ARG A 203 -7.36 -8.83 -19.89
C ARG A 203 -6.87 -7.55 -19.24
N VAL A 204 -6.91 -7.47 -17.91
CA VAL A 204 -6.45 -6.29 -17.16
C VAL A 204 -4.96 -6.06 -17.37
N VAL A 205 -4.13 -7.10 -17.19
CA VAL A 205 -2.67 -6.98 -17.37
C VAL A 205 -2.31 -6.57 -18.79
N ASN A 206 -3.00 -7.08 -19.82
CA ASN A 206 -2.76 -6.66 -21.19
C ASN A 206 -3.07 -5.18 -21.43
N VAL A 207 -4.13 -4.66 -20.80
CA VAL A 207 -4.47 -3.23 -20.87
C VAL A 207 -3.40 -2.39 -20.15
N VAL A 208 -2.99 -2.78 -18.95
CA VAL A 208 -1.95 -2.09 -18.18
C VAL A 208 -0.62 -2.08 -18.95
N LYS A 209 -0.14 -3.25 -19.40
CA LYS A 209 1.14 -3.36 -20.15
C LYS A 209 1.15 -2.54 -21.43
N LYS A 210 0.04 -2.51 -22.18
CA LYS A 210 -0.05 -1.77 -23.44
C LYS A 210 0.17 -0.26 -23.24
N ASN A 211 -0.31 0.28 -22.13
CA ASN A 211 -0.38 1.71 -21.86
C ASN A 211 0.53 2.14 -20.71
N PHE A 212 1.47 1.27 -20.30
CA PHE A 212 2.19 1.38 -19.03
C PHE A 212 3.03 2.66 -18.89
N GLU A 213 3.68 3.08 -19.98
CA GLU A 213 4.54 4.27 -20.01
C GLU A 213 3.83 5.53 -20.55
N ASP A 214 2.55 5.42 -20.91
CA ASP A 214 1.78 6.55 -21.43
C ASP A 214 1.03 7.26 -20.29
N GLU A 215 1.79 8.08 -19.56
CA GLU A 215 1.29 8.85 -18.42
C GLU A 215 0.24 9.90 -18.83
N THR A 216 0.17 10.27 -20.14
CA THR A 216 -0.82 11.22 -20.67
C THR A 216 -2.25 10.67 -20.69
N LEU A 217 -2.42 9.35 -20.55
CA LEU A 217 -3.74 8.73 -20.52
C LEU A 217 -4.49 8.98 -19.20
N TRP A 218 -3.80 9.48 -18.18
CA TRP A 218 -4.34 9.67 -16.83
C TRP A 218 -4.58 11.17 -16.52
N GLU A 219 -4.09 12.06 -17.38
CA GLU A 219 -4.37 13.51 -17.37
C GLU A 219 -5.75 13.82 -17.97
#